data_AF-A0A661FDX8-F1
#
_entry.id   AF-A0A661FDX8-F1
#
_cell.length_a   1.000
_cell.length_b   1.000
_cell.length_c   1.000
_cell.angle_alpha   90.00
_cell.angle_beta   90.00
_cell.angle_gamma   90.00
#
_symmetry.space_group_name_H-M   'P 1'
#
loop_
_entity.id
_entity.type
_entity.pdbx_description
1 polymer ?
#
loop_
_entity_poly.entity_id
_entity_poly.type
_entity_poly.pdbx_seq_one_letter_code
_entity_poly.pdbx_strand_id
1 'polypeptide(L)'
;PTHIQTLSGSIMLGLLVFFILEKLLIWRHCHSGSCEVHGDVEEHEHGHTHGSHKSAGTIIIIGDSIHNFVDGVLIAAAFLTDVQLGIVTSLAVAAHEIPQEVGDFAILLHSGYSKKKALFYNILASLTTIIGGVLAYYSLGDLHDSLPYFLALASSSFIYIAVADLIPTLHKKTDIKTSLQQIALIFAGVVLIISLHGVAHDIQLENVENGEIHRQH
;
A
#
# COMPACT_ATOMS: atom_id res chain seq x y z
N PRO A 1 -9.32 -7.87 23.79
CA PRO A 1 -10.61 -7.39 23.26
C PRO A 1 -10.58 -5.92 22.84
N THR A 2 -10.16 -5.01 23.72
CA THR A 2 -10.08 -3.56 23.47
C THR A 2 -9.12 -3.21 22.33
N HIS A 3 -7.92 -3.79 22.27
CA HIS A 3 -6.97 -3.55 21.18
C HIS A 3 -7.50 -3.91 19.79
N ILE A 4 -8.20 -5.04 19.65
CA ILE A 4 -8.79 -5.46 18.38
C ILE A 4 -9.89 -4.48 17.95
N GLN A 5 -10.73 -4.04 18.90
CA GLN A 5 -11.75 -3.04 18.65
C GLN A 5 -11.14 -1.72 18.19
N THR A 6 -10.08 -1.25 18.84
CA THR A 6 -9.39 -0.01 18.43
C THR A 6 -8.78 -0.14 17.04
N LEU A 7 -8.05 -1.23 16.74
CA LEU A 7 -7.44 -1.46 15.43
C LEU A 7 -8.48 -1.57 14.32
N SER A 8 -9.55 -2.34 14.55
CA SER A 8 -10.66 -2.44 13.59
C SER A 8 -11.35 -1.10 13.37
N GLY A 9 -11.53 -0.29 14.42
CA GLY A 9 -12.02 1.08 14.33
C GLY A 9 -11.10 1.98 13.53
N SER A 10 -9.79 1.84 13.68
CA SER A 10 -8.79 2.59 12.88
C SER A 10 -8.83 2.21 11.40
N ILE A 11 -9.02 0.92 11.08
CA ILE A 11 -9.20 0.48 9.69
C ILE A 11 -10.47 1.08 9.08
N MET A 12 -11.59 1.00 9.81
CA MET A 12 -12.86 1.58 9.35
C MET A 12 -12.76 3.10 9.16
N LEU A 13 -12.11 3.79 10.09
CA LEU A 13 -11.86 5.22 10.00
C LEU A 13 -10.96 5.54 8.80
N GLY A 14 -9.91 4.75 8.58
CA GLY A 14 -9.04 4.87 7.41
C GLY A 14 -9.82 4.73 6.11
N LEU A 15 -10.65 3.70 5.98
CA LEU A 15 -11.52 3.51 4.81
C LEU A 15 -12.46 4.70 4.59
N LEU A 16 -13.08 5.22 5.65
CA LEU A 16 -13.93 6.41 5.57
C LEU A 16 -13.14 7.64 5.11
N VAL A 17 -11.93 7.83 5.63
CA VAL A 17 -11.03 8.91 5.23
C VAL A 17 -10.68 8.79 3.74
N PHE A 18 -10.29 7.61 3.26
CA PHE A 18 -9.99 7.40 1.84
C PHE A 18 -11.20 7.61 0.93
N PHE A 19 -12.38 7.17 1.35
CA PHE A 19 -13.62 7.46 0.64
C PHE A 19 -13.91 8.97 0.55
N ILE A 20 -13.78 9.70 1.67
CA ILE A 20 -13.98 11.15 1.70
C ILE A 20 -12.93 11.84 0.84
N LEU A 21 -11.66 11.45 0.93
CA LEU A 21 -10.57 11.99 0.12
C LEU A 21 -10.85 11.80 -1.38
N GLU A 22 -11.29 10.62 -1.80
CA GLU A 22 -11.67 10.38 -3.19
C GLU A 22 -12.82 11.31 -3.62
N LYS A 23 -13.87 11.44 -2.81
CA LYS A 23 -15.00 12.35 -3.10
C LYS A 23 -14.57 13.80 -3.20
N LEU A 24 -13.69 14.27 -2.30
CA LEU A 24 -13.14 15.62 -2.33
C LEU A 24 -12.24 15.86 -3.55
N LEU A 25 -11.46 14.86 -3.96
CA LEU A 25 -10.61 14.91 -5.16
C LEU A 25 -11.46 14.99 -6.43
N ILE A 26 -12.48 14.15 -6.56
CA ILE A 26 -13.43 14.18 -7.68
C ILE A 26 -14.15 15.53 -7.71
N TRP A 27 -14.66 16.00 -6.57
CA TRP A 27 -15.35 17.29 -6.46
C TRP A 27 -14.47 18.47 -6.88
N ARG A 28 -13.21 18.50 -6.44
CA ARG A 28 -12.28 19.58 -6.79
C ARG A 28 -11.90 19.58 -8.27
N HIS A 29 -11.78 18.40 -8.90
CA HIS A 29 -11.51 18.33 -10.34
C HIS A 29 -12.72 18.73 -11.21
N CYS A 30 -13.95 18.49 -10.76
CA CYS A 30 -15.15 19.00 -11.42
C CYS A 30 -15.25 20.54 -11.39
N HIS A 31 -14.62 21.21 -10.43
CA HIS A 31 -14.68 22.68 -10.33
C HIS A 31 -13.55 23.42 -11.10
N SER A 32 -12.52 22.73 -11.60
CA SER A 32 -11.36 23.36 -12.25
C SER A 32 -11.37 23.32 -13.80
N GLY A 33 -12.53 23.11 -14.43
CA GLY A 33 -12.72 23.26 -15.88
C GLY A 33 -13.03 21.95 -16.61
N SER A 34 -14.19 21.92 -17.28
CA SER A 34 -14.85 20.82 -18.01
C SER A 34 -15.62 19.79 -17.15
N CYS A 35 -16.85 20.16 -16.80
CA CYS A 35 -17.89 19.22 -16.37
C CYS A 35 -18.70 18.77 -17.58
N GLU A 36 -18.59 17.49 -17.95
CA GLU A 36 -19.33 16.82 -19.02
C GLU A 36 -20.74 16.37 -18.56
N VAL A 37 -21.39 17.16 -17.71
CA VAL A 37 -22.74 16.86 -17.15
C VAL A 37 -23.74 17.98 -17.41
N HIS A 38 -23.32 19.09 -18.05
CA HIS A 38 -24.24 20.04 -18.66
C HIS A 38 -24.11 19.92 -20.17
N GLY A 39 -25.06 19.22 -20.78
CA GLY A 39 -25.20 19.15 -22.22
C GLY A 39 -25.66 20.50 -22.78
N ASP A 40 -25.10 20.84 -23.94
CA ASP A 40 -25.85 21.42 -25.05
C ASP A 40 -25.21 20.86 -26.35
N VAL A 41 -26.06 20.15 -27.08
CA VAL A 41 -26.00 19.72 -28.49
C VAL A 41 -24.74 20.09 -29.29
N GLU A 42 -23.90 19.10 -29.61
CA GLU A 42 -23.55 18.73 -31.00
C GLU A 42 -22.65 17.48 -31.05
N GLU A 43 -22.87 16.70 -32.11
CA GLU A 43 -22.34 15.38 -32.40
C GLU A 43 -20.81 15.32 -32.35
N HIS A 44 -20.22 14.35 -31.63
CA HIS A 44 -19.08 13.54 -32.07
C HIS A 44 -18.81 12.42 -31.05
N GLU A 45 -18.68 11.18 -31.56
CA GLU A 45 -18.23 10.02 -30.81
C GLU A 45 -16.91 10.29 -30.07
N HIS A 46 -16.83 9.95 -28.78
CA HIS A 46 -15.76 9.18 -28.12
C HIS A 46 -16.00 9.19 -26.61
N GLY A 47 -16.69 8.15 -26.10
CA GLY A 47 -16.88 7.96 -24.67
C GLY A 47 -15.55 7.64 -23.98
N HIS A 48 -15.08 8.53 -23.12
CA HIS A 48 -13.99 8.24 -22.21
C HIS A 48 -14.31 8.68 -20.78
N THR A 49 -14.61 7.69 -19.95
CA THR A 49 -14.70 7.79 -18.49
C THR A 49 -13.33 8.14 -17.89
N HIS A 50 -12.94 9.41 -17.89
CA HIS A 50 -11.60 9.88 -17.47
C HIS A 50 -11.48 10.32 -16.00
N GLY A 51 -12.59 10.37 -15.24
CA GLY A 51 -12.59 10.89 -13.86
C GLY A 51 -12.07 9.92 -12.80
N SER A 52 -12.45 8.64 -12.86
CA SER A 52 -12.12 7.65 -11.80
C SER A 52 -10.70 7.10 -11.89
N HIS A 53 -10.11 7.06 -13.09
CA HIS A 53 -8.77 6.51 -13.25
C HIS A 53 -7.67 7.42 -12.67
N LYS A 54 -7.82 8.76 -12.73
CA LYS A 54 -6.81 9.68 -12.17
C LYS A 54 -6.88 9.80 -10.63
N SER A 55 -8.05 9.57 -10.02
CA SER A 55 -8.18 9.55 -8.56
C SER A 55 -7.46 8.34 -7.97
N ALA A 56 -7.60 7.15 -8.59
CA ALA A 56 -6.88 5.93 -8.21
C ALA A 56 -5.37 6.14 -8.12
N GLY A 57 -4.76 6.73 -9.15
CA GLY A 57 -3.31 6.98 -9.19
C GLY A 57 -2.82 7.92 -8.09
N THR A 58 -3.58 8.97 -7.75
CA THR A 58 -3.22 9.88 -6.66
C THR A 58 -3.34 9.21 -5.29
N ILE A 59 -4.39 8.41 -5.08
CA ILE A 59 -4.62 7.70 -3.82
C ILE A 59 -3.52 6.64 -3.60
N ILE A 60 -3.10 5.95 -4.66
CA ILE A 60 -1.97 5.00 -4.61
C ILE A 60 -0.69 5.68 -4.18
N ILE A 61 -0.30 6.79 -4.81
CA ILE A 61 0.94 7.48 -4.45
C ILE A 61 0.95 7.88 -2.97
N ILE A 62 -0.19 8.36 -2.45
CA ILE A 62 -0.31 8.75 -1.04
C ILE A 62 -0.29 7.53 -0.12
N GLY A 63 -1.07 6.49 -0.44
CA GLY A 63 -1.14 5.26 0.34
C GLY A 63 0.21 4.56 0.42
N ASP A 64 0.87 4.41 -0.73
CA ASP A 64 2.19 3.82 -0.86
C ASP A 64 3.26 4.67 -0.15
N SER A 65 3.23 6.00 -0.25
CA SER A 65 4.12 6.88 0.54
C SER A 65 3.96 6.70 2.06
N ILE A 66 2.75 6.44 2.55
CA ILE A 66 2.52 6.18 3.99
C ILE A 66 3.02 4.77 4.34
N HIS A 67 2.79 3.78 3.48
CA HIS A 67 3.25 2.41 3.70
C HIS A 67 4.77 2.34 3.75
N ASN A 68 5.43 2.85 2.71
CA ASN A 68 6.87 2.94 2.58
C ASN A 68 7.49 3.67 3.79
N PHE A 69 6.90 4.79 4.22
CA PHE A 69 7.31 5.46 5.45
C PHE A 69 7.30 4.53 6.68
N VAL A 70 6.21 3.79 6.89
CA VAL A 70 6.10 2.89 8.05
C VAL A 70 7.08 1.72 7.96
N ASP A 71 7.30 1.18 6.78
CA ASP A 71 8.33 0.15 6.55
C ASP A 71 9.72 0.65 6.93
N GLY A 72 10.02 1.90 6.61
CA GLY A 72 11.22 2.58 7.07
C GLY A 72 11.33 2.59 8.59
N VAL A 73 10.25 2.97 9.28
CA VAL A 73 10.19 2.98 10.76
C VAL A 73 10.42 1.58 11.33
N LEU A 74 9.80 0.55 10.74
CA LEU A 74 9.95 -0.85 11.17
C LEU A 74 11.38 -1.35 11.00
N ILE A 75 12.02 -1.06 9.86
CA ILE A 75 13.42 -1.39 9.61
C ILE A 75 14.32 -0.76 10.66
N ALA A 76 14.14 0.53 10.95
CA ALA A 76 14.92 1.23 11.97
C ALA A 76 14.70 0.66 13.38
N ALA A 77 13.45 0.37 13.74
CA ALA A 77 13.11 -0.25 15.03
C ALA A 77 13.77 -1.63 15.20
N ALA A 78 13.77 -2.43 14.13
CA ALA A 78 14.42 -3.74 14.10
C ALA A 78 15.93 -3.62 14.32
N PHE A 79 16.62 -2.75 13.57
CA PHE A 79 18.07 -2.53 13.72
C PHE A 79 18.47 -1.97 15.10
N LEU A 80 17.61 -1.17 15.72
CA LEU A 80 17.83 -0.67 17.08
C LEU A 80 17.60 -1.74 18.16
N THR A 81 16.84 -2.78 17.84
CA THR A 81 16.62 -3.93 18.72
C THR A 81 17.76 -4.94 18.60
N ASP A 82 18.08 -5.36 17.37
CA ASP A 82 19.14 -6.30 17.06
C ASP A 82 19.55 -6.21 15.57
N VAL A 83 20.84 -6.38 15.28
CA VAL A 83 21.37 -6.25 13.91
C VAL A 83 20.87 -7.37 13.00
N GLN A 84 20.80 -8.61 13.50
CA GLN A 84 20.31 -9.75 12.72
C GLN A 84 18.82 -9.59 12.42
N LEU A 85 18.03 -9.14 13.41
CA LEU A 85 16.62 -8.81 13.23
C LEU A 85 16.42 -7.68 12.20
N GLY A 86 17.25 -6.63 12.25
CA GLY A 86 17.27 -5.56 11.25
C GLY A 86 17.47 -6.06 9.82
N ILE A 87 18.47 -6.92 9.61
CA ILE A 87 18.76 -7.52 8.28
C ILE A 87 17.57 -8.34 7.79
N VAL A 88 17.02 -9.22 8.63
CA VAL A 88 15.87 -10.07 8.27
C VAL A 88 14.66 -9.21 7.92
N THR A 89 14.40 -8.16 8.70
CA THR A 89 13.27 -7.24 8.49
C THR A 89 13.42 -6.48 7.18
N SER A 90 14.61 -5.94 6.87
CA SER A 90 14.86 -5.27 5.59
C SER A 90 14.69 -6.19 4.39
N LEU A 91 15.13 -7.44 4.48
CA LEU A 91 14.95 -8.43 3.42
C LEU A 91 13.47 -8.80 3.24
N ALA A 92 12.73 -8.95 4.34
CA ALA A 92 11.30 -9.23 4.30
C ALA A 92 10.51 -8.07 3.68
N VAL A 93 10.83 -6.82 4.04
CA VAL A 93 10.26 -5.60 3.43
C VAL A 93 10.56 -5.55 1.94
N ALA A 94 11.84 -5.66 1.56
CA ALA A 94 12.24 -5.64 0.16
C ALA A 94 11.53 -6.72 -0.68
N ALA A 95 11.25 -7.89 -0.09
CA ALA A 95 10.59 -8.98 -0.78
C ALA A 95 9.11 -8.69 -1.14
N HIS A 96 8.38 -7.94 -0.32
CA HIS A 96 6.98 -7.58 -0.62
C HIS A 96 6.83 -6.21 -1.29
N GLU A 97 7.81 -5.31 -1.12
CA GLU A 97 7.85 -4.03 -1.81
C GLU A 97 8.07 -4.17 -3.33
N ILE A 98 8.94 -5.09 -3.77
CA ILE A 98 9.16 -5.29 -5.22
C ILE A 98 7.85 -5.65 -5.96
N PRO A 99 7.04 -6.64 -5.51
CA PRO A 99 5.74 -6.89 -6.09
C PRO A 99 4.76 -5.71 -6.00
N GLN A 100 4.73 -5.01 -4.86
CA GLN A 100 3.84 -3.88 -4.61
C GLN A 100 4.11 -2.74 -5.60
N GLU A 101 5.37 -2.31 -5.70
CA GLU A 101 5.82 -1.25 -6.60
C GLU A 101 5.52 -1.59 -8.07
N VAL A 102 5.71 -2.84 -8.48
CA VAL A 102 5.33 -3.28 -9.84
C VAL A 102 3.81 -3.18 -10.07
N GLY A 103 3.02 -3.49 -9.05
CA GLY A 103 1.57 -3.31 -9.05
C GLY A 103 1.16 -1.84 -9.17
N ASP A 104 1.73 -0.97 -8.33
CA ASP A 104 1.45 0.46 -8.31
C ASP A 104 1.85 1.14 -9.61
N PHE A 105 3.00 0.75 -10.17
CA PHE A 105 3.41 1.18 -11.51
C PHE A 105 2.36 0.83 -12.58
N ALA A 106 1.83 -0.41 -12.55
CA ALA A 106 0.80 -0.84 -13.49
C ALA A 106 -0.51 -0.04 -13.32
N ILE A 107 -0.91 0.24 -12.07
CA ILE A 107 -2.11 1.03 -11.82
C ILE A 107 -1.91 2.50 -12.21
N LEU A 108 -0.73 3.10 -11.98
CA LEU A 108 -0.40 4.45 -12.44
C LEU A 108 -0.48 4.58 -13.95
N LEU A 109 0.01 3.58 -14.70
CA LEU A 109 -0.15 3.52 -16.15
C LEU A 109 -1.62 3.45 -16.56
N HIS A 110 -2.42 2.62 -15.88
CA HIS A 110 -3.86 2.51 -16.12
C HIS A 110 -4.61 3.80 -15.74
N SER A 111 -4.07 4.56 -14.79
CA SER A 111 -4.54 5.86 -14.33
C SER A 111 -4.25 7.01 -15.31
N GLY A 112 -3.58 6.73 -16.43
CA GLY A 112 -3.25 7.70 -17.47
C GLY A 112 -1.90 8.40 -17.30
N TYR A 113 -1.05 7.93 -16.39
CA TYR A 113 0.32 8.45 -16.26
C TYR A 113 1.20 7.88 -17.38
N SER A 114 2.13 8.71 -17.90
CA SER A 114 3.15 8.20 -18.81
C SER A 114 4.15 7.32 -18.07
N LYS A 115 4.80 6.37 -18.75
CA LYS A 115 5.79 5.46 -18.14
C LYS A 115 6.84 6.17 -17.29
N LYS A 116 7.36 7.30 -17.77
CA LYS A 116 8.34 8.10 -17.02
C LYS A 116 7.75 8.72 -15.75
N LYS A 117 6.51 9.21 -15.81
CA LYS A 117 5.83 9.78 -14.65
C LYS A 117 5.46 8.71 -13.63
N ALA A 118 4.91 7.59 -14.09
CA ALA A 118 4.58 6.46 -13.22
C ALA A 118 5.81 5.97 -12.44
N LEU A 119 6.93 5.75 -13.14
CA LEU A 119 8.19 5.35 -12.51
C LEU A 119 8.71 6.41 -11.54
N PHE A 120 8.64 7.70 -11.92
CA PHE A 120 9.09 8.79 -11.05
C PHE A 120 8.30 8.86 -9.75
N TYR A 121 6.96 8.74 -9.81
CA TYR A 121 6.13 8.80 -8.62
C TYR A 121 6.28 7.56 -7.72
N ASN A 122 6.43 6.36 -8.29
CA ASN A 122 6.81 5.17 -7.52
C ASN A 122 8.09 5.41 -6.73
N ILE A 123 9.18 5.75 -7.43
CA ILE A 123 10.48 5.99 -6.77
C ILE A 123 10.37 7.07 -5.70
N LEU A 124 9.59 8.13 -5.96
CA LEU A 124 9.39 9.20 -4.99
C LEU A 124 8.63 8.70 -3.74
N ALA A 125 7.65 7.81 -3.91
CA ALA A 125 6.96 7.16 -2.82
C ALA A 125 7.90 6.21 -2.05
N SER A 126 8.71 5.38 -2.72
CA SER A 126 9.68 4.50 -2.05
C SER A 126 10.79 5.24 -1.29
N LEU A 127 11.10 6.50 -1.67
CA LEU A 127 12.04 7.32 -0.90
C LEU A 127 11.51 7.66 0.51
N THR A 128 10.20 7.57 0.74
CA THR A 128 9.63 7.79 2.07
C THR A 128 10.06 6.72 3.07
N THR A 129 10.45 5.52 2.63
CA THR A 129 11.07 4.48 3.48
C THR A 129 12.36 4.96 4.12
N ILE A 130 13.19 5.71 3.37
CA ILE A 130 14.41 6.30 3.92
C ILE A 130 14.05 7.37 4.95
N ILE A 131 13.06 8.22 4.65
CA ILE A 131 12.61 9.27 5.57
C ILE A 131 12.08 8.66 6.87
N GLY A 132 11.24 7.62 6.77
CA GLY A 132 10.69 6.88 7.90
C GLY A 132 11.78 6.27 8.77
N GLY A 133 12.76 5.59 8.17
CA GLY A 133 13.86 4.98 8.91
C GLY A 133 14.75 6.01 9.61
N VAL A 134 15.06 7.13 8.95
CA VAL A 134 15.86 8.21 9.55
C VAL A 134 15.11 8.86 10.71
N LEU A 135 13.84 9.22 10.52
CA LEU A 135 13.05 9.85 11.59
C LEU A 135 12.84 8.89 12.76
N ALA A 136 12.54 7.62 12.49
CA ALA A 136 12.43 6.59 13.50
C ALA A 136 13.70 6.43 14.32
N TYR A 137 14.86 6.40 13.67
CA TYR A 137 16.15 6.29 14.37
C TYR A 137 16.36 7.41 15.40
N TYR A 138 15.91 8.64 15.09
CA TYR A 138 16.02 9.78 16.01
C TYR A 138 14.83 9.95 16.97
N SER A 139 13.69 9.29 16.74
CA SER A 139 12.43 9.51 17.48
C SER A 139 11.80 8.24 18.04
N LEU A 140 12.53 7.12 18.10
CA LEU A 140 11.95 5.79 18.34
C LEU A 140 11.19 5.66 19.67
N GLY A 141 11.51 6.47 20.67
CA GLY A 141 10.82 6.48 21.96
C GLY A 141 9.33 6.88 21.87
N ASP A 142 8.97 7.74 20.93
CA ASP A 142 7.62 8.33 20.84
C ASP A 142 6.71 7.63 19.81
N LEU A 143 7.30 6.89 18.86
CA LEU A 143 6.57 6.34 17.71
C LEU A 143 5.97 4.95 17.98
N HIS A 144 6.48 4.21 18.97
CA HIS A 144 6.12 2.80 19.20
C HIS A 144 4.62 2.59 19.44
N ASP A 145 3.98 3.47 20.21
CA ASP A 145 2.54 3.37 20.51
C ASP A 145 1.65 3.79 19.32
N SER A 146 2.20 4.54 18.37
CA SER A 146 1.46 5.07 17.21
C SER A 146 1.56 4.17 15.97
N LEU A 147 2.58 3.31 15.90
CA LEU A 147 2.86 2.41 14.77
C LEU A 147 1.64 1.61 14.28
N PRO A 148 0.85 0.94 15.15
CA PRO A 148 -0.31 0.15 14.70
C PRO A 148 -1.37 0.97 13.97
N TYR A 149 -1.50 2.26 14.32
CA TYR A 149 -2.47 3.15 13.68
C TYR A 149 -2.02 3.58 12.28
N PHE A 150 -0.72 3.82 12.08
CA PHE A 150 -0.17 4.10 10.76
C PHE A 150 -0.29 2.90 9.82
N LEU A 151 0.00 1.69 10.31
CA LEU A 151 -0.22 0.44 9.55
C LEU A 151 -1.69 0.22 9.22
N ALA A 152 -2.60 0.48 10.16
CA ALA A 152 -4.04 0.39 9.92
C ALA A 152 -4.49 1.38 8.84
N LEU A 153 -3.98 2.62 8.87
CA LEU A 153 -4.26 3.63 7.85
C LEU A 153 -3.72 3.22 6.47
N ALA A 154 -2.46 2.77 6.39
CA ALA A 154 -1.86 2.30 5.14
C ALA A 154 -2.63 1.10 4.56
N SER A 155 -2.95 0.11 5.39
CA SER A 155 -3.75 -1.07 5.00
C SER A 155 -5.13 -0.67 4.49
N SER A 156 -5.77 0.33 5.13
CA SER A 156 -7.06 0.86 4.70
C SER A 156 -7.00 1.46 3.30
N SER A 157 -5.89 2.13 2.95
CA SER A 157 -5.70 2.71 1.62
C SER A 157 -5.72 1.63 0.52
N PHE A 158 -4.94 0.56 0.71
CA PHE A 158 -4.85 -0.53 -0.27
C PHE A 158 -6.15 -1.33 -0.37
N ILE A 159 -6.82 -1.58 0.75
CA ILE A 159 -8.16 -2.20 0.75
C ILE A 159 -9.12 -1.32 -0.04
N TYR A 160 -9.10 0.00 0.16
CA TYR A 160 -9.96 0.93 -0.55
C TYR A 160 -9.69 0.90 -2.05
N ILE A 161 -8.43 1.04 -2.49
CA ILE A 161 -8.04 0.98 -3.91
C ILE A 161 -8.44 -0.37 -4.53
N ALA A 162 -8.18 -1.47 -3.82
CA ALA A 162 -8.51 -2.81 -4.30
C ALA A 162 -10.02 -2.95 -4.56
N VAL A 163 -10.87 -2.43 -3.68
CA VAL A 163 -12.33 -2.54 -3.79
C VAL A 163 -12.92 -1.50 -4.74
N ALA A 164 -12.47 -0.25 -4.68
CA ALA A 164 -13.04 0.87 -5.42
C ALA A 164 -12.58 0.90 -6.90
N ASP A 165 -11.34 0.48 -7.19
CA ASP A 165 -10.74 0.61 -8.52
C ASP A 165 -10.36 -0.74 -9.15
N LEU A 166 -9.64 -1.60 -8.41
CA LEU A 166 -9.07 -2.83 -8.98
C LEU A 166 -10.13 -3.89 -9.27
N ILE A 167 -10.95 -4.27 -8.29
CA ILE A 167 -12.00 -5.30 -8.43
C ILE A 167 -13.00 -4.95 -9.55
N PRO A 168 -13.55 -3.72 -9.64
CA PRO A 168 -14.42 -3.34 -10.74
C PRO A 168 -13.75 -3.44 -12.12
N THR A 169 -12.44 -3.14 -12.19
CA THR A 169 -11.67 -3.24 -13.44
C THR A 169 -11.43 -4.69 -13.84
N LEU A 170 -11.17 -5.60 -12.89
CA LEU A 170 -11.02 -7.03 -13.16
C LEU A 170 -12.34 -7.64 -13.66
N HIS A 171 -13.47 -7.26 -13.08
CA HIS A 171 -14.80 -7.74 -13.49
C HIS A 171 -15.21 -7.31 -14.90
N LYS A 172 -14.60 -6.27 -15.48
CA LYS A 172 -14.83 -5.89 -16.89
C LYS A 172 -14.27 -6.91 -17.89
N LYS A 173 -13.28 -7.72 -17.49
CA LYS A 173 -12.72 -8.80 -18.33
C LYS A 173 -13.41 -10.12 -18.00
N THR A 174 -14.45 -10.44 -18.76
CA THR A 174 -15.32 -11.61 -18.51
C THR A 174 -14.88 -12.91 -19.20
N ASP A 175 -13.71 -12.90 -19.85
CA ASP A 175 -13.16 -14.11 -20.47
C ASP A 175 -12.70 -15.12 -19.40
N ILE A 176 -13.25 -16.33 -19.45
CA ILE A 176 -13.02 -17.38 -18.43
C ILE A 176 -11.54 -17.70 -18.25
N LYS A 177 -10.75 -17.71 -19.34
CA LYS A 177 -9.32 -18.01 -19.28
C LYS A 177 -8.57 -16.89 -18.55
N THR A 178 -8.95 -15.64 -18.81
CA THR A 178 -8.40 -14.46 -18.12
C THR A 178 -8.81 -14.43 -16.65
N SER A 179 -10.05 -14.76 -16.33
CA SER A 179 -10.53 -14.84 -14.94
C SER A 179 -9.81 -15.95 -14.14
N LEU A 180 -9.59 -17.13 -14.74
CA LEU A 180 -8.80 -18.20 -14.10
C LEU A 180 -7.35 -17.76 -13.86
N GLN A 181 -6.73 -17.06 -14.81
CA GLN A 181 -5.38 -16.50 -14.63
C GLN A 181 -5.34 -15.47 -13.49
N GLN A 182 -6.33 -14.57 -13.40
CA GLN A 182 -6.42 -13.58 -12.32
C GLN A 182 -6.56 -14.26 -10.95
N ILE A 183 -7.46 -15.23 -10.82
CA ILE A 183 -7.66 -15.98 -9.56
C ILE A 183 -6.39 -16.73 -9.17
N ALA A 184 -5.73 -17.40 -10.12
CA ALA A 184 -4.47 -18.10 -9.87
C ALA A 184 -3.36 -17.15 -9.40
N LEU A 185 -3.24 -15.96 -10.00
CA LEU A 185 -2.26 -14.95 -9.60
C LEU A 185 -2.55 -14.36 -8.22
N ILE A 186 -3.81 -14.08 -7.89
CA ILE A 186 -4.21 -13.62 -6.55
C ILE A 186 -3.88 -14.70 -5.51
N PHE A 187 -4.23 -15.96 -5.80
CA PHE A 187 -3.92 -17.08 -4.91
C PHE A 187 -2.41 -17.26 -4.72
N ALA A 188 -1.63 -17.18 -5.80
CA ALA A 188 -0.17 -17.24 -5.73
C ALA A 188 0.42 -16.09 -4.89
N GLY A 189 -0.11 -14.87 -5.03
CA GLY A 189 0.28 -13.72 -4.21
C GLY A 189 0.01 -13.94 -2.72
N VAL A 190 -1.18 -14.47 -2.37
CA VAL A 190 -1.53 -14.80 -0.99
C VAL A 190 -0.60 -15.88 -0.42
N VAL A 191 -0.34 -16.95 -1.18
CA VAL A 191 0.59 -18.01 -0.76
C VAL A 191 2.00 -17.48 -0.57
N LEU A 192 2.47 -16.60 -1.45
CA LEU A 192 3.79 -15.96 -1.33
C LEU A 192 3.90 -15.15 -0.03
N ILE A 193 2.92 -14.30 0.27
CA ILE A 193 2.90 -13.49 1.49
C ILE A 193 2.88 -14.39 2.74
N ILE A 194 2.05 -15.44 2.76
CA ILE A 194 1.99 -16.38 3.89
C ILE A 194 3.32 -17.11 4.07
N SER A 195 3.96 -17.53 2.98
CA SER A 195 5.23 -18.26 3.02
C SER A 195 6.37 -17.37 3.55
N LEU A 196 6.45 -16.13 3.07
CA LEU A 196 7.44 -15.15 3.55
C LEU A 196 7.25 -14.85 5.04
N HIS A 197 6.01 -14.71 5.50
CA HIS A 197 5.71 -14.49 6.91
C HIS A 197 6.10 -15.68 7.79
N GLY A 198 5.86 -16.91 7.34
CA GLY A 198 6.29 -18.12 8.03
C GLY A 198 7.81 -18.19 8.20
N VAL A 199 8.56 -17.94 7.12
CA VAL A 199 10.04 -17.93 7.16
C VAL A 199 10.56 -16.85 8.11
N ALA A 200 9.96 -15.65 8.11
CA ALA A 200 10.35 -14.58 9.02
C ALA A 200 10.14 -14.97 10.49
N HIS A 201 9.01 -15.61 10.81
CA HIS A 201 8.70 -16.06 12.17
C HIS A 201 9.64 -17.18 12.65
N ASP A 202 9.96 -18.13 11.78
CA ASP A 202 10.87 -19.24 12.10
C ASP A 202 12.28 -18.73 12.44
N ILE A 203 12.80 -17.76 11.67
CA ILE A 203 14.10 -17.12 11.95
C ILE A 203 14.07 -16.39 13.30
N GLN A 204 12.93 -15.78 13.65
CA GLN A 204 12.79 -15.05 14.90
C GLN A 204 12.77 -15.99 16.11
N LEU A 205 12.13 -17.16 16.00
CA LEU A 205 12.14 -18.19 17.03
C LEU A 205 13.54 -18.77 17.25
N GLU A 206 14.26 -19.07 16.17
CA GLU A 206 15.62 -19.62 16.24
C GLU A 206 16.60 -18.64 16.93
N ASN A 207 16.45 -17.34 16.70
CA ASN A 207 17.28 -16.31 17.36
C ASN A 207 16.92 -16.11 18.84
N VAL A 208 15.65 -16.22 19.22
CA VAL A 208 15.23 -16.15 20.64
C VAL A 208 15.79 -17.35 21.41
N GLU A 209 15.68 -18.56 20.85
CA GLU A 209 16.20 -19.78 21.46
C GLU A 209 17.73 -19.73 21.64
N ASN A 210 18.47 -19.29 20.60
CA ASN A 210 19.92 -19.12 20.68
C ASN A 210 20.37 -18.02 21.66
N GLY A 211 19.60 -16.94 21.77
CA GLY A 211 19.85 -15.83 22.71
C GLY A 211 19.65 -16.22 24.18
N GLU A 212 18.70 -17.11 24.48
CA GLU A 212 18.50 -17.66 25.82
C GLU A 212 19.63 -18.62 26.22
N ILE A 213 20.11 -19.46 25.30
CA ILE A 213 21.23 -20.37 25.53
C ILE A 213 22.52 -19.60 25.87
N HIS A 214 22.77 -18.46 25.23
CA HIS A 214 23.97 -17.64 25.47
C HIS A 214 23.91 -16.81 26.77
N ARG A 215 22.74 -16.61 27.38
CA ARG A 215 22.60 -15.97 28.69
C ARG A 215 22.72 -16.94 29.88
N GLN A 216 22.65 -18.24 29.65
CA GLN A 216 22.76 -19.27 30.69
C GLN A 216 24.17 -19.84 30.87
N HIS A 217 25.15 -19.39 30.08
CA HIS A 217 26.57 -19.71 30.19
C HIS A 217 27.41 -18.46 30.50
#